data_AF-A0A4Q3GTY3-F1
#
_entry.id   AF-A0A4Q3GTY3-F1
#
_cell.length_a   1.000
_cell.length_b   1.000
_cell.length_c   1.000
_cell.angle_alpha   90.00
_cell.angle_beta   90.00
_cell.angle_gamma   90.00
#
_symmetry.space_group_name_H-M   'P 1'
#
loop_
_entity.id
_entity.type
_entity.pdbx_description
1 polymer ?
#
loop_
_entity_poly.entity_id
_entity_poly.type
_entity_poly.pdbx_seq_one_letter_code
_entity_poly.pdbx_strand_id
1 'polypeptide(L)'
;MTFNRRRSTSDCTIRNLTDNGALLVFENATLLPAEFDLTIASKEKTVRAQTVWRGPSSAGVSFLDTERAEPVALDVARQLRAAKAENHILKRRVADLSS
;
A
#
# COMPACT_ATOMS: atom_id res chain seq x y z
N MET A 1 -30.89 -10.39 -13.13
CA MET A 1 -29.48 -10.85 -13.19
C MET A 1 -28.74 -9.94 -14.15
N THR A 2 -27.92 -9.01 -13.65
CA THR A 2 -27.03 -8.20 -14.48
C THR A 2 -25.72 -7.96 -13.74
N PHE A 3 -24.66 -8.55 -14.27
CA PHE A 3 -23.27 -8.28 -13.90
C PHE A 3 -22.84 -6.98 -14.60
N ASN A 4 -22.64 -5.90 -13.86
CA ASN A 4 -22.06 -4.67 -14.41
C ASN A 4 -21.09 -4.02 -13.42
N ARG A 5 -19.81 -4.09 -13.78
CA ARG A 5 -18.70 -3.14 -13.53
C ARG A 5 -19.03 -1.85 -12.75
N ARG A 6 -19.37 -1.94 -11.46
CA ARG A 6 -19.38 -0.75 -10.60
C ARG A 6 -18.95 -1.14 -9.20
N ARG A 7 -17.78 -0.61 -8.81
CA ARG A 7 -17.27 -0.44 -7.45
C ARG A 7 -18.37 -0.60 -6.39
N SER A 8 -18.61 -1.82 -5.93
CA SER A 8 -19.37 -2.04 -4.70
C SER A 8 -18.36 -1.93 -3.58
N THR A 9 -18.19 -0.72 -3.05
CA THR A 9 -17.55 -0.53 -1.75
C THR A 9 -18.43 -1.25 -0.74
N SER A 10 -17.94 -2.38 -0.23
CA SER A 10 -18.61 -3.11 0.84
C SER A 10 -17.85 -2.78 2.12
N ASP A 11 -18.55 -2.25 3.10
CA ASP A 11 -17.96 -1.95 4.39
C ASP A 11 -17.44 -3.25 5.02
N CYS A 12 -16.18 -3.25 5.43
CA CYS A 12 -15.54 -4.39 6.07
C CYS A 12 -14.62 -3.91 7.18
N THR A 13 -14.51 -4.74 8.22
CA THR A 13 -13.58 -4.49 9.32
C THR A 13 -12.23 -5.12 8.97
N ILE A 14 -11.17 -4.31 8.97
CA ILE A 14 -9.80 -4.77 8.76
C ILE A 14 -9.23 -5.22 10.11
N ARG A 15 -8.74 -6.46 10.19
CA ARG A 15 -8.06 -7.04 11.35
C ARG A 15 -6.71 -7.62 10.94
N ASN A 16 -5.81 -7.81 11.91
CA ASN A 16 -4.49 -8.43 11.70
C ASN A 16 -3.73 -7.80 10.52
N LEU A 17 -3.76 -6.47 10.43
CA LEU A 17 -3.08 -5.74 9.36
C LEU A 17 -1.56 -5.88 9.52
N THR A 18 -0.90 -6.39 8.49
CA THR A 18 0.56 -6.47 8.39
C THR A 18 1.03 -5.66 7.17
N ASP A 19 2.33 -5.67 6.90
CA ASP A 19 2.87 -5.02 5.71
C ASP A 19 2.50 -5.76 4.42
N ASN A 20 2.23 -7.07 4.49
CA ASN A 20 1.99 -7.92 3.32
C ASN A 20 0.52 -8.34 3.16
N GLY A 21 -0.35 -8.07 4.12
CA GLY A 21 -1.74 -8.50 4.03
C GLY A 21 -2.61 -8.13 5.22
N ALA A 22 -3.85 -8.61 5.19
CA ALA A 22 -4.82 -8.41 6.25
C ALA A 22 -5.90 -9.49 6.28
N LEU A 23 -6.63 -9.55 7.40
CA LEU A 23 -7.90 -10.25 7.52
C LEU A 23 -9.03 -9.24 7.32
N LEU A 24 -9.91 -9.50 6.37
CA LEU A 24 -11.15 -8.75 6.19
C LEU A 24 -12.30 -9.51 6.84
N VAL A 25 -13.13 -8.81 7.62
CA VAL A 25 -14.35 -9.35 8.22
C VAL A 25 -15.54 -8.56 7.66
N PHE A 26 -16.55 -9.28 7.18
CA PHE A 26 -17.74 -8.72 6.55
C PHE A 26 -18.96 -9.02 7.42
N GLU A 27 -19.89 -8.06 7.51
CA GLU A 27 -21.17 -8.27 8.22
C GLU A 27 -22.09 -9.23 7.45
N ASN A 28 -21.97 -9.27 6.12
CA ASN A 28 -22.74 -10.14 5.23
C ASN A 28 -21.81 -10.84 4.24
N ALA A 29 -22.26 -11.97 3.70
CA ALA A 29 -21.51 -12.72 2.69
C ALA A 29 -21.33 -11.88 1.41
N THR A 30 -20.17 -11.23 1.27
CA THR A 30 -19.83 -10.42 0.10
C THR A 30 -19.06 -11.25 -0.92
N LEU A 31 -19.46 -11.14 -2.19
CA LEU A 31 -18.68 -11.63 -3.32
C LEU A 31 -17.48 -10.69 -3.54
N LEU A 32 -16.40 -10.98 -2.84
CA LEU A 32 -15.13 -10.26 -3.01
C LEU A 32 -14.44 -10.73 -4.30
N PRO A 33 -13.99 -9.86 -5.20
CA PRO A 33 -13.22 -10.26 -6.37
C PRO A 33 -11.90 -10.97 -6.00
N ALA A 34 -11.31 -11.68 -6.98
CA ALA A 34 -9.96 -12.24 -6.80
C ALA A 34 -8.93 -11.14 -6.51
N GLU A 35 -9.05 -9.99 -7.17
CA GLU A 35 -8.23 -8.80 -6.94
C GLU A 35 -9.09 -7.54 -6.91
N PHE A 36 -8.77 -6.63 -6.00
CA PHE A 36 -9.51 -5.39 -5.79
C PHE A 36 -8.63 -4.33 -5.10
N ASP A 37 -9.11 -3.08 -5.09
CA ASP A 37 -8.46 -2.01 -4.35
C ASP A 37 -9.04 -1.95 -2.93
N LEU A 38 -8.18 -2.04 -1.93
CA LEU A 38 -8.54 -1.94 -0.52
C LEU A 38 -8.12 -0.57 0.00
N THR A 39 -9.10 0.25 0.38
CA THR A 39 -8.85 1.52 1.08
C THR A 39 -8.79 1.28 2.58
N ILE A 40 -7.63 1.58 3.18
CA ILE A 40 -7.38 1.48 4.61
C ILE A 40 -7.53 2.89 5.21
N ALA A 41 -8.73 3.19 5.72
CA ALA A 41 -9.07 4.53 6.21
C ALA A 41 -8.11 5.05 7.29
N SER A 42 -7.67 4.18 8.22
CA SER A 42 -6.75 4.54 9.30
C SER A 42 -5.34 4.94 8.83
N LYS A 43 -4.95 4.57 7.61
CA LYS A 43 -3.66 4.90 7.01
C LYS A 43 -3.80 5.86 5.82
N GLU A 44 -5.01 6.32 5.51
CA GLU A 44 -5.34 7.11 4.31
C GLU A 44 -4.74 6.53 3.01
N LYS A 45 -4.58 5.20 2.95
CA LYS A 45 -3.86 4.50 1.90
C LYS A 45 -4.80 3.56 1.15
N THR A 46 -4.68 3.53 -0.17
CA THR A 46 -5.31 2.49 -1.00
C THR A 46 -4.24 1.55 -1.52
N VAL A 47 -4.44 0.24 -1.34
CA VAL A 47 -3.52 -0.80 -1.80
C VAL A 47 -4.24 -1.78 -2.71
N ARG A 48 -3.54 -2.31 -3.71
CA ARG A 48 -4.04 -3.44 -4.49
C ARG A 48 -3.93 -4.71 -3.66
N ALA A 49 -5.03 -5.43 -3.51
CA ALA A 49 -5.09 -6.66 -2.72
C ALA A 49 -5.64 -7.83 -3.54
N GLN A 50 -5.13 -9.02 -3.26
CA GLN A 50 -5.60 -10.29 -3.80
C GLN A 50 -6.19 -11.15 -2.69
N THR A 51 -7.35 -11.77 -2.94
CA THR A 51 -7.95 -12.73 -2.03
C THR A 51 -7.16 -14.04 -2.05
N VAL A 52 -6.62 -14.45 -0.91
CA VAL A 52 -5.87 -15.70 -0.75
C VAL A 52 -6.79 -16.85 -0.34
N TRP A 53 -7.74 -16.56 0.55
CA TRP A 53 -8.75 -17.52 0.98
C TRP A 53 -10.04 -16.80 1.39
N ARG A 54 -11.15 -17.54 1.39
CA ARG A 54 -12.47 -17.02 1.76
C ARG A 54 -13.18 -17.98 2.69
N GLY A 55 -13.75 -17.43 3.76
CA GLY A 55 -14.75 -18.05 4.61
C GLY A 55 -16.12 -17.38 4.49
N PRO A 56 -17.12 -17.79 5.29
CA PRO A 56 -18.50 -17.30 5.20
C PRO A 56 -18.65 -15.78 5.43
N SER A 57 -17.86 -15.23 6.36
CA SER A 57 -17.91 -13.81 6.77
C SER A 57 -16.51 -13.20 6.88
N SER A 58 -15.50 -13.87 6.33
CA SER A 58 -14.12 -13.39 6.39
C SER A 58 -13.32 -13.78 5.15
N ALA A 59 -12.27 -13.02 4.85
CA ALA A 59 -11.33 -13.34 3.80
C ALA A 59 -9.92 -12.91 4.19
N GLY A 60 -8.93 -13.74 3.87
CA GLY A 60 -7.53 -13.35 3.96
C GLY A 60 -7.09 -12.74 2.64
N VAL A 61 -6.38 -11.63 2.72
CA VAL A 61 -5.89 -10.90 1.55
C VAL A 61 -4.39 -10.64 1.62
N SER A 62 -3.74 -10.70 0.47
CA SER A 62 -2.33 -10.34 0.28
C SER A 62 -2.23 -9.03 -0.49
N PHE A 63 -1.32 -8.14 -0.10
CA PHE A 63 -1.09 -6.87 -0.77
C PHE A 63 -0.13 -7.06 -1.93
N LEU A 64 -0.54 -6.62 -3.13
CA LEU A 64 0.24 -6.74 -4.36
C LEU A 64 1.19 -5.54 -4.56
N ASP A 65 0.89 -4.40 -3.93
CA ASP A 65 1.56 -3.10 -4.15
C ASP A 65 2.43 -2.65 -2.96
N THR A 66 3.09 -3.58 -2.25
CA THR A 66 4.02 -3.24 -1.16
C THR A 66 5.17 -2.32 -1.59
N GLU A 67 5.45 -2.22 -2.90
CA GLU A 67 6.51 -1.36 -3.45
C GLU A 67 6.03 0.01 -3.97
N ARG A 68 4.71 0.26 -4.05
CA ARG A 68 4.17 1.58 -4.41
C ARG A 68 3.98 2.43 -3.15
N ALA A 69 5.11 2.75 -2.53
CA ALA A 69 5.19 3.79 -1.51
C ALA A 69 4.92 5.15 -2.18
N GLU A 70 3.66 5.59 -2.06
CA GLU A 70 3.11 6.93 -2.32
C GLU A 70 3.38 7.54 -3.71
N PRO A 71 2.45 8.34 -4.28
CA PRO A 71 2.87 9.27 -5.30
C PRO A 71 3.87 10.20 -4.62
N VAL A 72 5.17 9.96 -4.80
CA VAL A 72 6.23 10.84 -4.33
C VAL A 72 5.87 12.22 -4.85
N ALA A 73 5.34 13.07 -3.96
CA ALA A 73 5.07 14.45 -4.29
C ALA A 73 6.38 14.97 -4.90
N LEU A 74 6.30 15.61 -6.07
CA LEU A 74 7.47 16.02 -6.87
C LEU A 74 8.56 16.71 -6.02
N ASP A 75 8.15 17.32 -4.90
CA ASP A 75 9.00 17.91 -3.88
C ASP A 75 9.92 16.91 -3.15
N VAL A 76 9.46 15.72 -2.77
CA VAL A 76 10.29 14.70 -2.11
C VAL A 76 11.33 14.13 -3.07
N ALA A 77 10.96 13.90 -4.33
CA ALA A 77 11.91 13.49 -5.38
C ALA A 77 12.97 14.59 -5.65
N ARG A 78 12.56 15.86 -5.60
CA ARG A 78 13.46 17.02 -5.75
C ARG A 78 14.41 17.14 -4.56
N GLN A 79 13.89 16.98 -3.34
CA GLN A 79 14.68 16.99 -2.10
C GLN A 79 15.69 15.84 -2.05
N LEU A 80 15.32 14.64 -2.50
CA LEU A 80 16.24 13.49 -2.54
C LEU A 80 17.41 13.72 -3.50
N ARG A 81 17.19 14.40 -4.63
CA ARG A 81 18.26 14.76 -5.57
C ARG A 81 19.19 15.82 -4.97
N ALA A 82 18.63 16.85 -4.34
CA ALA A 82 19.41 17.89 -3.67
C ALA A 82 20.27 17.32 -2.53
N ALA A 83 19.67 16.51 -1.65
CA ALA A 83 20.36 15.89 -0.52
C ALA A 83 21.48 14.92 -0.96
N LYS A 84 21.28 14.16 -2.06
CA LYS A 84 22.32 13.27 -2.61
C LYS A 84 23.50 14.05 -3.20
N ALA A 85 23.25 15.20 -3.83
CA ALA A 85 24.32 16.05 -4.36
C ALA A 85 25.17 16.64 -3.23
N GLU A 86 24.54 17.13 -2.17
CA GLU A 86 25.24 17.64 -0.98
C GLU A 86 26.05 16.54 -0.29
N ASN A 87 25.51 15.32 -0.19
CA ASN A 87 26.21 14.20 0.40
C ASN A 87 27.47 13.82 -0.38
N HIS A 88 27.45 13.91 -1.73
CA HIS A 88 28.62 13.67 -2.56
C HIS A 88 29.73 14.72 -2.33
N ILE A 89 29.36 15.99 -2.15
CA ILE A 89 30.31 17.07 -1.87
C ILE A 89 30.91 16.92 -0.47
N LEU A 90 30.08 16.63 0.54
CA LEU A 90 30.53 16.43 1.91
C LEU A 90 31.46 15.21 2.02
N LYS A 91 31.14 14.11 1.34
CA LYS A 91 31.99 12.91 1.32
C LYS A 91 33.39 13.17 0.74
N ARG A 92 33.49 14.03 -0.27
CA ARG A 92 34.80 14.42 -0.84
C ARG A 92 35.63 15.24 0.14
N ARG A 93 35.00 16.20 0.84
CA ARG A 93 35.68 17.03 1.84
C ARG A 93 36.13 16.23 3.07
N VAL A 94 35.35 15.22 3.47
CA VAL A 94 35.78 14.30 4.55
C VAL A 94 37.01 13.50 4.14
N ALA A 95 37.07 13.02 2.89
CA ALA A 95 38.24 12.30 2.38
C ALA A 95 39.50 13.18 2.38
N ASP A 96 39.39 14.42 1.90
CA ASP A 96 40.52 15.36 1.80
C ASP A 96 41.05 15.84 3.17
N LEU A 97 40.23 15.85 4.22
CA LEU A 97 40.61 16.27 5.57
C LEU A 97 41.09 15.11 6.47
N SER A 98 41.00 13.87 5.98
CA SER A 98 41.38 12.66 6.70
C SER A 98 42.75 12.09 6.28
N SER A 99 43.48 12.83 5.44
CA SER A 99 44.83 12.54 4.96
C SER A 99 45.87 13.52 5.49
#